data_AF-A0A2V2RV42-F1
#
_entry.id   AF-A0A2V2RV42-F1
#
_cell.length_a   1.000
_cell.length_b   1.000
_cell.length_c   1.000
_cell.angle_alpha   90.00
_cell.angle_beta   90.00
_cell.angle_gamma   90.00
#
_symmetry.space_group_name_H-M   'P 1'
#
loop_
_entity.id
_entity.type
_entity.pdbx_description
1 polymer ?
#
loop_
_entity_poly.entity_id
_entity_poly.type
_entity_poly.pdbx_seq_one_letter_code
_entity_poly.pdbx_strand_id
1 'polypeptide(L)'
;MNIPTKPPQPPFLPATPYSAAPFGVGGGSGWHPHSWDGGIPANPSLPNYPAQAWVHSQFPPVDTAALYYGNGCDVRLRPHVLNSLISELASTAERAEVGYRASSLQNLETSVRYLIQRGLPRGEMFVEANPWHFDMTLDPRATRYNNYMTLTCVPRFLDVQTTQNRGYVRMNVNGLGYVPLLRNDGQELRAADLLAGKPFACAYFNGAFYYLGLVFSQVPLVLVGTINFWIRPDGNDDTGDGTANSPDKAFRTINGCWYAVGSRYAGSPSAHIAMRLGIPGIYEAGSIGPFGAAITLTGDIGNRAGYRIMSNEATSPWNSYALYVQGVNRFGLYGVNCVTTNPSPRPNFSSVISFDSSVATLQAVQCSLEASNPETTIIYAANGARVLNVGGSDVRIVGNGQSIGMGFTCIGNSSFGGTGGGPSAHWHWENMRFTGAGYSVSYSSSVSLNNCTVAAANTLGPRYAVTINSIITTSGQPIPGDVDGTIGLFSAVA
;
A
#
# COMPACT_ATOMS: atom_id res chain seq x y z
N MET A 1 -22.49 -39.29 16.91
CA MET A 1 -22.43 -37.93 17.49
C MET A 1 -23.82 -37.34 17.31
N ASN A 2 -24.51 -37.14 18.43
CA ASN A 2 -25.97 -37.16 18.56
C ASN A 2 -26.64 -35.84 18.18
N ILE A 3 -27.74 -35.97 17.45
CA ILE A 3 -28.76 -34.95 17.23
C ILE A 3 -29.76 -35.03 18.41
N PRO A 4 -30.18 -33.93 19.05
CA PRO A 4 -31.14 -34.00 20.15
C PRO A 4 -32.59 -34.07 19.62
N THR A 5 -33.30 -35.11 20.03
CA THR A 5 -34.74 -35.33 19.78
C THR A 5 -35.62 -34.57 20.78
N LYS A 6 -36.74 -34.04 20.28
CA LYS A 6 -37.80 -33.32 20.98
C LYS A 6 -38.46 -34.17 22.10
N PRO A 7 -38.80 -33.60 23.28
CA PRO A 7 -39.47 -34.32 24.35
C PRO A 7 -40.98 -34.55 24.09
N PRO A 8 -41.58 -35.60 24.69
CA PRO A 8 -42.93 -36.08 24.39
C PRO A 8 -44.04 -35.25 25.07
N GLN A 9 -45.20 -35.14 24.40
CA GLN A 9 -46.42 -34.59 25.00
C GLN A 9 -47.10 -35.61 25.91
N PRO A 10 -47.60 -35.21 27.10
CA PRO A 10 -48.40 -36.06 27.96
C PRO A 10 -49.88 -36.14 27.50
N PRO A 11 -50.62 -37.19 27.94
CA PRO A 11 -51.83 -37.68 27.28
C PRO A 11 -53.11 -36.92 27.68
N PHE A 12 -54.06 -36.89 26.75
CA PHE A 12 -55.45 -36.52 26.99
C PHE A 12 -56.12 -37.52 27.95
N LEU A 13 -56.84 -37.00 28.95
CA LEU A 13 -57.77 -37.76 29.79
C LEU A 13 -59.18 -37.12 29.77
N PRO A 14 -60.23 -37.93 30.00
CA PRO A 14 -61.56 -37.75 29.41
C PRO A 14 -62.52 -36.91 30.27
N ALA A 15 -63.59 -36.45 29.62
CA ALA A 15 -64.68 -35.69 30.21
C ALA A 15 -65.74 -36.58 30.91
N THR A 16 -66.55 -35.91 31.76
CA THR A 16 -67.90 -36.20 32.31
C THR A 16 -67.99 -36.72 33.77
N PRO A 17 -69.12 -36.54 34.52
CA PRO A 17 -70.36 -35.76 34.27
C PRO A 17 -70.84 -34.84 35.45
N TYR A 18 -71.92 -34.11 35.15
CA TYR A 18 -72.78 -33.30 36.03
C TYR A 18 -73.51 -34.08 37.15
N SER A 19 -73.75 -33.43 38.30
CA SER A 19 -74.95 -33.56 39.16
C SER A 19 -75.10 -32.28 40.03
N ALA A 20 -76.02 -31.37 39.76
CA ALA A 20 -77.44 -31.33 40.19
C ALA A 20 -77.69 -30.77 41.62
N ALA A 21 -78.12 -29.49 41.63
CA ALA A 21 -79.16 -28.85 42.47
C ALA A 21 -78.89 -28.63 44.00
N PRO A 22 -79.62 -27.72 44.72
CA PRO A 22 -80.81 -26.96 44.30
C PRO A 22 -80.88 -25.45 44.67
N PHE A 23 -81.77 -24.78 43.92
CA PHE A 23 -82.65 -23.63 44.23
C PHE A 23 -82.59 -22.97 45.62
N GLY A 24 -82.53 -21.63 45.59
CA GLY A 24 -83.02 -20.71 46.62
C GLY A 24 -83.33 -19.34 46.00
N VAL A 25 -84.56 -18.85 46.21
CA VAL A 25 -85.28 -17.81 45.47
C VAL A 25 -84.92 -16.39 45.94
N GLY A 26 -84.81 -15.43 45.01
CA GLY A 26 -84.84 -13.99 45.30
C GLY A 26 -84.73 -13.15 44.02
N GLY A 27 -85.80 -12.44 43.67
CA GLY A 27 -86.06 -11.88 42.34
C GLY A 27 -85.25 -10.64 41.92
N GLY A 28 -85.34 -10.35 40.62
CA GLY A 28 -84.78 -9.16 39.99
C GLY A 28 -84.60 -9.33 38.48
N SER A 29 -85.71 -9.38 37.74
CA SER A 29 -85.74 -9.23 36.28
C SER A 29 -85.18 -7.86 35.88
N GLY A 30 -84.25 -7.80 34.94
CA GLY A 30 -83.73 -6.51 34.50
C GLY A 30 -82.54 -6.66 33.58
N TRP A 31 -82.78 -7.23 32.42
CA TRP A 31 -81.97 -7.02 31.23
C TRP A 31 -82.02 -5.52 30.94
N HIS A 32 -81.05 -4.77 31.47
CA HIS A 32 -81.04 -3.34 31.35
C HIS A 32 -79.71 -2.78 30.87
N PRO A 33 -79.85 -1.65 30.17
CA PRO A 33 -78.99 -1.11 29.15
C PRO A 33 -78.18 0.02 29.82
N HIS A 34 -77.54 0.86 29.00
CA HIS A 34 -76.72 2.00 29.45
C HIS A 34 -75.32 1.62 29.92
N SER A 35 -74.48 1.15 28.99
CA SER A 35 -73.06 1.49 29.06
C SER A 35 -72.89 2.91 28.52
N TRP A 36 -72.43 3.80 29.37
CA TRP A 36 -72.23 5.24 29.15
C TRP A 36 -70.99 5.57 28.32
N ASP A 37 -70.57 4.71 27.38
CA ASP A 37 -69.39 4.97 26.58
C ASP A 37 -69.50 4.35 25.19
N GLY A 38 -69.45 5.20 24.16
CA GLY A 38 -69.51 4.81 22.74
C GLY A 38 -70.33 5.77 21.90
N GLY A 39 -69.78 6.95 21.62
CA GLY A 39 -70.41 8.05 20.89
C GLY A 39 -71.10 7.67 19.58
N ILE A 40 -72.43 7.73 19.60
CA ILE A 40 -73.22 8.17 18.45
C ILE A 40 -73.21 9.70 18.52
N PRO A 41 -72.89 10.43 17.44
CA PRO A 41 -72.96 11.89 17.49
C PRO A 41 -74.38 12.32 17.86
N ALA A 42 -74.49 13.38 18.66
CA ALA A 42 -75.73 13.83 19.28
C ALA A 42 -76.74 14.45 18.29
N ASN A 43 -77.03 13.82 17.15
CA ASN A 43 -78.21 14.09 16.34
C ASN A 43 -78.43 13.03 15.22
N PRO A 44 -79.24 11.98 15.43
CA PRO A 44 -79.48 10.98 14.39
C PRO A 44 -80.28 11.50 13.19
N SER A 45 -80.90 12.69 13.25
CA SER A 45 -81.73 13.21 12.16
C SER A 45 -80.98 14.02 11.09
N LEU A 46 -79.70 14.39 11.29
CA LEU A 46 -78.92 15.20 10.33
C LEU A 46 -77.43 14.79 10.27
N PRO A 47 -77.07 13.65 9.66
CA PRO A 47 -75.72 13.08 9.73
C PRO A 47 -74.65 13.79 8.89
N ASN A 48 -74.98 14.85 8.13
CA ASN A 48 -74.11 15.44 7.11
C ASN A 48 -73.62 16.87 7.45
N TYR A 49 -73.78 17.35 8.69
CA TYR A 49 -73.41 18.71 9.09
C TYR A 49 -72.26 18.73 10.11
N PRO A 50 -70.98 18.70 9.67
CA PRO A 50 -69.82 18.51 10.54
C PRO A 50 -69.54 19.70 11.49
N ALA A 51 -70.07 20.89 11.20
CA ALA A 51 -69.82 22.10 11.99
C ALA A 51 -70.46 22.10 13.40
N GLN A 52 -71.35 21.14 13.72
CA GLN A 52 -72.04 21.08 15.02
C GLN A 52 -71.53 19.97 15.95
N ALA A 53 -70.58 19.12 15.52
CA ALA A 53 -69.98 18.09 16.37
C ALA A 53 -68.94 18.67 17.37
N TRP A 54 -68.77 19.99 17.39
CA TRP A 54 -67.73 20.68 18.16
C TRP A 54 -68.33 21.89 18.89
N VAL A 55 -68.62 21.75 20.19
CA VAL A 55 -69.19 22.82 21.04
C VAL A 55 -68.14 23.43 21.99
N HIS A 56 -66.85 23.05 21.91
CA HIS A 56 -65.80 23.66 22.73
C HIS A 56 -64.90 24.57 21.90
N SER A 57 -65.28 25.85 21.80
CA SER A 57 -64.53 26.90 21.11
C SER A 57 -63.30 27.43 21.88
N GLN A 58 -62.86 26.80 22.97
CA GLN A 58 -61.87 27.42 23.86
C GLN A 58 -60.54 26.68 24.04
N PHE A 59 -60.38 25.41 23.66
CA PHE A 59 -59.06 24.75 23.66
C PHE A 59 -58.98 23.68 22.56
N PRO A 60 -58.18 23.86 21.49
CA PRO A 60 -57.81 22.73 20.65
C PRO A 60 -56.99 21.74 21.48
N PRO A 61 -57.36 20.45 21.53
CA PRO A 61 -56.57 19.45 22.25
C PRO A 61 -55.18 19.32 21.64
N VAL A 62 -54.18 19.74 22.41
CA VAL A 62 -52.77 19.49 22.11
C VAL A 62 -52.59 17.96 22.06
N ASP A 63 -51.95 17.45 20.99
CA ASP A 63 -51.62 16.03 20.76
C ASP A 63 -52.70 15.05 20.23
N THR A 64 -53.81 15.51 19.61
CA THR A 64 -54.83 14.57 19.04
C THR A 64 -55.04 14.64 17.51
N ALA A 65 -54.21 15.38 16.78
CA ALA A 65 -54.58 15.86 15.45
C ALA A 65 -54.35 14.90 14.24
N ALA A 66 -54.43 13.57 14.36
CA ALA A 66 -54.26 12.72 13.15
C ALA A 66 -55.23 11.53 12.99
N LEU A 67 -55.97 11.11 14.02
CA LEU A 67 -56.82 9.92 13.90
C LEU A 67 -58.28 10.20 13.52
N TYR A 68 -58.70 11.47 13.53
CA TYR A 68 -60.10 11.86 13.32
C TYR A 68 -60.36 12.73 12.09
N TYR A 69 -59.33 13.15 11.35
CA TYR A 69 -59.49 14.12 10.26
C TYR A 69 -58.74 13.69 9.01
N GLY A 70 -59.41 12.99 8.11
CA GLY A 70 -59.06 13.02 6.69
C GLY A 70 -60.20 13.62 5.87
N ASN A 71 -59.81 14.54 5.00
CA ASN A 71 -60.70 15.23 4.08
C ASN A 71 -61.04 14.29 2.92
N GLY A 72 -62.24 13.73 2.94
CA GLY A 72 -63.03 13.47 1.72
C GLY A 72 -62.85 12.11 1.03
N CYS A 73 -61.81 11.32 1.32
CA CYS A 73 -61.65 9.96 0.79
C CYS A 73 -61.04 8.99 1.83
N ASP A 74 -61.40 9.13 3.11
CA ASP A 74 -60.90 8.23 4.14
C ASP A 74 -61.48 6.84 4.01
N VAL A 75 -60.58 5.85 4.07
CA VAL A 75 -60.89 4.44 4.17
C VAL A 75 -61.93 4.27 5.28
N ARG A 76 -63.16 3.87 4.94
CA ARG A 76 -64.18 3.48 5.92
C ARG A 76 -63.76 2.18 6.60
N LEU A 77 -62.76 2.27 7.47
CA LEU A 77 -62.50 1.22 8.44
C LEU A 77 -63.74 1.17 9.33
N ARG A 78 -64.39 0.01 9.37
CA ARG A 78 -65.57 -0.17 10.22
C ARG A 78 -65.15 0.17 11.65
N PRO A 79 -65.97 0.88 12.45
CA PRO A 79 -65.58 1.33 13.78
C PRO A 79 -64.99 0.24 14.68
N HIS A 80 -65.44 -1.01 14.55
CA HIS A 80 -64.87 -2.13 15.29
C HIS A 80 -63.45 -2.54 14.86
N VAL A 81 -63.08 -2.36 13.58
CA VAL A 81 -61.72 -2.64 13.08
C VAL A 81 -60.76 -1.55 13.56
N LEU A 82 -61.19 -0.28 13.52
CA LEU A 82 -60.39 0.82 14.05
C LEU A 82 -60.22 0.69 15.57
N ASN A 83 -61.30 0.38 16.29
CA ASN A 83 -61.23 0.11 17.74
C ASN A 83 -60.36 -1.11 18.04
N SER A 84 -60.39 -2.17 17.23
CA SER A 84 -59.52 -3.34 17.40
C SER A 84 -58.04 -2.96 17.28
N LEU A 85 -57.67 -2.18 16.27
CA LEU A 85 -56.28 -1.75 16.07
C LEU A 85 -55.82 -0.78 17.16
N ILE A 86 -56.69 0.14 17.58
CA ILE A 86 -56.43 1.06 18.70
C ILE A 86 -56.29 0.27 20.01
N SER A 87 -57.16 -0.71 20.27
CA SER A 87 -57.11 -1.56 21.45
C SER A 87 -55.87 -2.47 21.46
N GLU A 88 -55.42 -2.96 20.31
CA GLU A 88 -54.19 -3.75 20.21
C GLU A 88 -52.95 -2.88 20.46
N LEU A 89 -52.90 -1.66 19.92
CA LEU A 89 -51.86 -0.68 20.20
C LEU A 89 -51.86 -0.24 21.67
N ALA A 90 -53.02 0.03 22.25
CA ALA A 90 -53.19 0.39 23.65
C ALA A 90 -52.81 -0.77 24.57
N SER A 91 -53.24 -2.00 24.28
CA SER A 91 -52.88 -3.20 25.03
C SER A 91 -51.38 -3.48 25.01
N THR A 92 -50.73 -3.26 23.87
CA THR A 92 -49.28 -3.41 23.74
C THR A 92 -48.54 -2.34 24.55
N ALA A 93 -49.04 -1.10 24.55
CA ALA A 93 -48.50 0.00 25.36
C ALA A 93 -48.71 -0.24 26.88
N GLU A 94 -49.88 -0.74 27.27
CA GLU A 94 -50.27 -1.03 28.65
C GLU A 94 -49.50 -2.23 29.23
N ARG A 95 -49.27 -3.29 28.44
CA ARG A 95 -48.38 -4.40 28.82
C ARG A 95 -46.92 -4.00 29.00
N ALA A 96 -46.51 -2.90 28.36
CA ALA A 96 -45.20 -2.30 28.55
C ALA A 96 -45.18 -1.25 29.68
N GLU A 97 -46.31 -1.02 30.36
CA GLU A 97 -46.52 0.00 31.40
C GLU A 97 -46.21 1.44 30.94
N VAL A 98 -46.35 1.72 29.64
CA VAL A 98 -46.09 3.05 29.08
C VAL A 98 -47.38 3.60 28.46
N GLY A 99 -47.85 4.76 28.92
CA GLY A 99 -48.97 5.44 28.28
C GLY A 99 -48.65 5.76 26.82
N TYR A 100 -49.55 5.41 25.89
CA TYR A 100 -49.41 5.73 24.46
C TYR A 100 -49.29 7.25 24.29
N ARG A 101 -48.12 7.71 23.84
CA ARG A 101 -47.87 9.11 23.47
C ARG A 101 -47.17 9.09 22.12
N ALA A 102 -47.76 9.76 21.12
CA ALA A 102 -47.14 9.85 19.78
C ALA A 102 -45.72 10.44 19.85
N SER A 103 -45.50 11.39 20.76
CA SER A 103 -44.18 11.93 21.08
C SER A 103 -43.23 10.88 21.66
N SER A 104 -43.70 9.95 22.51
CA SER A 104 -42.88 8.84 23.01
C SER A 104 -42.50 7.84 21.92
N LEU A 105 -43.39 7.56 20.96
CA LEU A 105 -43.07 6.70 19.81
C LEU A 105 -42.06 7.37 18.88
N GLN A 106 -42.25 8.66 18.56
CA GLN A 106 -41.28 9.45 17.79
C GLN A 106 -39.93 9.58 18.51
N ASN A 107 -39.94 9.72 19.83
CA ASN A 107 -38.73 9.75 20.66
C ASN A 107 -38.05 8.38 20.69
N LEU A 108 -38.80 7.27 20.76
CA LEU A 108 -38.26 5.92 20.68
C LEU A 108 -37.66 5.65 19.30
N GLU A 109 -38.38 5.99 18.23
CA GLU A 109 -37.88 5.88 16.86
C GLU A 109 -36.61 6.72 16.67
N THR A 110 -36.61 7.97 17.12
CA THR A 110 -35.45 8.85 17.10
C THR A 110 -34.30 8.28 17.95
N SER A 111 -34.58 7.71 19.12
CA SER A 111 -33.59 7.09 20.00
C SER A 111 -33.00 5.83 19.39
N VAL A 112 -33.81 4.98 18.76
CA VAL A 112 -33.38 3.81 17.99
C VAL A 112 -32.54 4.25 16.80
N ARG A 113 -32.96 5.29 16.06
CA ARG A 113 -32.16 5.88 14.97
C ARG A 113 -30.82 6.41 15.49
N TYR A 114 -30.77 7.05 16.67
CA TYR A 114 -29.53 7.49 17.31
C TYR A 114 -28.66 6.34 17.83
N LEU A 115 -29.24 5.28 18.40
CA LEU A 115 -28.53 4.09 18.84
C LEU A 115 -27.91 3.38 17.62
N ILE A 116 -28.65 3.29 16.52
CA ILE A 116 -28.16 2.81 15.23
C ILE A 116 -27.03 3.71 14.71
N GLN A 117 -27.17 5.04 14.78
CA GLN A 117 -26.09 5.97 14.40
C GLN A 117 -24.81 5.77 15.20
N ARG A 118 -24.93 5.30 16.44
CA ARG A 118 -23.80 5.06 17.34
C ARG A 118 -23.25 3.62 17.26
N GLY A 119 -23.93 2.71 16.53
CA GLY A 119 -23.58 1.29 16.49
C GLY A 119 -23.39 0.67 15.10
N LEU A 120 -23.87 1.28 14.00
CA LEU A 120 -23.70 0.77 12.63
C LEU A 120 -23.04 1.81 11.70
N PRO A 121 -22.14 1.41 10.78
CA PRO A 121 -21.60 2.30 9.77
C PRO A 121 -22.71 2.88 8.89
N ARG A 122 -22.74 4.20 8.72
CA ARG A 122 -23.71 4.87 7.83
C ARG A 122 -23.04 5.45 6.60
N GLY A 123 -23.66 5.21 5.44
CA GLY A 123 -23.27 5.72 4.13
C GLY A 123 -23.93 7.07 3.87
N GLU A 124 -23.16 8.11 3.52
CA GLU A 124 -23.71 9.33 2.92
C GLU A 124 -22.80 9.91 1.85
N MET A 125 -23.36 10.77 1.01
CA MET A 125 -22.58 11.51 0.02
C MET A 125 -21.69 12.54 0.70
N PHE A 126 -20.41 12.49 0.38
CA PHE A 126 -19.38 13.41 0.88
C PHE A 126 -19.06 14.41 -0.23
N VAL A 127 -19.76 15.54 -0.21
CA VAL A 127 -19.83 16.48 -1.33
C VAL A 127 -18.81 17.60 -1.13
N GLU A 128 -17.99 17.85 -2.13
CA GLU A 128 -17.04 18.95 -2.15
C GLU A 128 -17.79 20.30 -2.01
N ALA A 129 -17.39 21.13 -1.06
CA ALA A 129 -17.82 22.52 -0.95
C ALA A 129 -16.79 23.45 -1.61
N ASN A 130 -15.51 23.10 -1.47
CA ASN A 130 -14.37 23.68 -2.17
C ASN A 130 -13.22 22.64 -2.23
N PRO A 131 -12.09 22.91 -2.90
CA PRO A 131 -11.03 21.92 -3.13
C PRO A 131 -10.46 21.20 -1.89
N TRP A 132 -10.69 21.74 -0.69
CA TRP A 132 -10.17 21.23 0.57
C TRP A 132 -11.28 20.82 1.55
N HIS A 133 -12.51 21.26 1.33
CA HIS A 133 -13.61 21.18 2.29
C HIS A 133 -14.78 20.40 1.70
N PHE A 134 -15.32 19.49 2.50
CA PHE A 134 -16.40 18.61 2.09
C PHE A 134 -17.49 18.59 3.16
N ASP A 135 -18.73 18.67 2.70
CA ASP A 135 -19.91 18.61 3.53
C ASP A 135 -20.62 17.26 3.38
N MET A 136 -21.25 16.81 4.46
CA MET A 136 -22.21 15.71 4.40
C MET A 136 -23.38 15.97 5.35
N THR A 137 -24.55 15.42 5.04
CA THR A 137 -25.73 15.53 5.89
C THR A 137 -26.27 14.14 6.22
N LEU A 138 -26.08 13.70 7.45
CA LEU A 138 -26.66 12.48 8.00
C LEU A 138 -28.14 12.66 8.33
N ASP A 139 -28.94 11.59 8.19
CA ASP A 139 -30.34 11.50 8.66
C ASP A 139 -30.53 10.33 9.65
N PRO A 140 -30.84 10.55 10.95
CA PRO A 140 -31.14 11.85 11.55
C PRO A 140 -29.92 12.74 11.64
N ARG A 141 -30.13 14.04 11.88
CA ARG A 141 -28.98 14.95 11.92
C ARG A 141 -28.08 14.66 13.13
N ALA A 142 -26.77 14.55 12.89
CA ALA A 142 -25.81 14.52 13.99
C ALA A 142 -25.83 15.86 14.73
N THR A 143 -25.87 15.80 16.06
CA THR A 143 -25.90 16.99 16.94
C THR A 143 -24.52 17.39 17.45
N ARG A 144 -23.54 16.49 17.38
CA ARG A 144 -22.14 16.70 17.74
C ARG A 144 -21.26 15.59 17.16
N TYR A 145 -19.96 15.83 17.08
CA TYR A 145 -18.98 14.77 16.88
C TYR A 145 -18.83 13.95 18.16
N ASN A 146 -18.95 12.62 18.05
CA ASN A 146 -18.69 11.70 19.16
C ASN A 146 -17.45 10.88 18.81
N ASN A 147 -16.55 10.68 19.78
CA ASN A 147 -15.45 9.73 19.59
C ASN A 147 -16.00 8.35 19.20
N TYR A 148 -15.31 7.70 18.28
CA TYR A 148 -15.66 6.42 17.67
C TYR A 148 -16.88 6.45 16.74
N MET A 149 -17.39 7.63 16.38
CA MET A 149 -18.38 7.78 15.32
C MET A 149 -17.78 7.31 13.98
N THR A 150 -18.29 6.20 13.46
CA THR A 150 -17.80 5.58 12.22
C THR A 150 -18.75 5.87 11.07
N LEU A 151 -18.20 6.33 9.94
CA LEU A 151 -18.94 6.72 8.74
C LEU A 151 -18.40 5.98 7.52
N THR A 152 -19.29 5.70 6.59
CA THR A 152 -18.96 5.32 5.21
C THR A 152 -19.30 6.51 4.32
N CYS A 153 -18.34 6.98 3.56
CA CYS A 153 -18.46 8.22 2.79
C CYS A 153 -18.19 7.92 1.32
N VAL A 154 -18.98 8.52 0.43
CA VAL A 154 -18.75 8.45 -1.02
C VAL A 154 -18.37 9.84 -1.54
N PRO A 155 -17.10 10.09 -1.92
CA PRO A 155 -16.67 11.40 -2.42
C PRO A 155 -17.40 11.79 -3.69
N ARG A 156 -17.89 13.03 -3.74
CA ARG A 156 -18.41 13.69 -4.94
C ARG A 156 -17.80 15.07 -5.07
N PHE A 157 -16.99 15.25 -6.11
CA PHE A 157 -16.40 16.55 -6.45
C PHE A 157 -17.41 17.39 -7.23
N LEU A 158 -17.35 18.72 -7.08
CA LEU A 158 -18.24 19.67 -7.76
C LEU A 158 -17.88 19.81 -9.23
N ASP A 159 -16.59 19.84 -9.51
CA ASP A 159 -16.07 19.90 -10.86
C ASP A 159 -16.08 18.50 -11.49
N VAL A 160 -16.79 18.38 -12.63
CA VAL A 160 -16.91 17.14 -13.40
C VAL A 160 -15.55 16.62 -13.88
N GLN A 161 -14.56 17.50 -14.05
CA GLN A 161 -13.20 17.11 -14.43
C GLN A 161 -12.35 16.64 -13.24
N THR A 162 -12.80 16.90 -12.00
CA THR A 162 -12.06 16.52 -10.80
C THR A 162 -12.48 15.14 -10.34
N THR A 163 -11.60 14.17 -10.56
CA THR A 163 -11.84 12.76 -10.19
C THR A 163 -11.23 12.39 -8.84
N GLN A 164 -10.52 13.31 -8.19
CA GLN A 164 -9.76 13.05 -6.96
C GLN A 164 -9.55 14.30 -6.12
N ASN A 165 -9.26 14.12 -4.83
CA ASN A 165 -8.88 15.23 -3.95
C ASN A 165 -7.50 15.78 -4.34
N ARG A 166 -7.27 17.06 -4.04
CA ARG A 166 -6.05 17.80 -4.45
C ARG A 166 -5.01 17.95 -3.33
N GLY A 167 -5.28 17.38 -2.15
CA GLY A 167 -4.43 17.46 -0.95
C GLY A 167 -5.25 17.26 0.31
N TYR A 168 -5.00 18.07 1.34
CA TYR A 168 -5.67 17.92 2.64
C TYR A 168 -7.19 18.03 2.52
N VAL A 169 -7.90 17.31 3.40
CA VAL A 169 -9.36 17.27 3.39
C VAL A 169 -9.90 17.66 4.76
N ARG A 170 -10.94 18.48 4.76
CA ARG A 170 -11.74 18.84 5.92
C ARG A 170 -13.16 18.38 5.74
N MET A 171 -13.74 17.82 6.79
CA MET A 171 -15.05 17.20 6.81
C MET A 171 -15.96 17.99 7.74
N ASN A 172 -17.12 18.39 7.24
CA ASN A 172 -18.17 19.05 8.01
C ASN A 172 -19.45 18.21 7.95
N VAL A 173 -19.76 17.57 9.06
CA VAL A 173 -20.95 16.75 9.21
C VAL A 173 -22.06 17.63 9.75
N ASN A 174 -23.12 17.82 8.96
CA ASN A 174 -24.35 18.49 9.37
C ASN A 174 -24.18 19.94 9.84
N GLY A 175 -23.14 20.64 9.37
CA GLY A 175 -22.86 22.02 9.78
C GLY A 175 -22.24 22.15 11.16
N LEU A 176 -21.69 21.07 11.74
CA LEU A 176 -21.03 21.08 13.05
C LEU A 176 -19.63 21.72 13.03
N GLY A 177 -19.14 22.11 11.85
CA GLY A 177 -17.83 22.73 11.64
C GLY A 177 -16.84 21.77 10.99
N TYR A 178 -15.88 22.33 10.26
CA TYR A 178 -14.85 21.57 9.55
C TYR A 178 -13.80 21.01 10.50
N VAL A 179 -13.61 19.70 10.45
CA VAL A 179 -12.55 18.96 11.16
C VAL A 179 -11.65 18.24 10.16
N PRO A 180 -10.36 18.01 10.45
CA PRO A 180 -9.47 17.31 9.53
C PRO A 180 -9.91 15.86 9.30
N LEU A 181 -9.79 15.41 8.05
CA LEU A 181 -9.80 13.99 7.69
C LEU A 181 -8.33 13.58 7.45
N LEU A 182 -7.80 12.78 8.36
CA LEU A 182 -6.43 12.30 8.37
C LEU A 182 -6.36 10.86 7.84
N ARG A 183 -5.18 10.45 7.38
CA ARG A 183 -4.87 9.05 7.10
C ARG A 183 -4.86 8.22 8.39
N ASN A 184 -4.82 6.91 8.27
CA ASN A 184 -4.70 6.01 9.43
C ASN A 184 -3.37 6.17 10.21
N ASP A 185 -2.38 6.88 9.66
CA ASP A 185 -1.11 7.24 10.31
C ASP A 185 -1.12 8.63 10.97
N GLY A 186 -2.26 9.34 10.93
CA GLY A 186 -2.43 10.66 11.52
C GLY A 186 -1.88 11.83 10.69
N GLN A 187 -1.32 11.57 9.51
CA GLN A 187 -0.94 12.63 8.57
C GLN A 187 -2.15 13.11 7.75
N GLU A 188 -2.06 14.32 7.21
CA GLU A 188 -3.05 14.85 6.27
C GLU A 188 -3.18 13.95 5.02
N LEU A 189 -4.39 13.88 4.46
CA LEU A 189 -4.57 13.29 3.13
C LEU A 189 -3.74 14.05 2.08
N ARG A 190 -3.22 13.32 1.11
CA ARG A 190 -2.51 13.82 -0.07
C ARG A 190 -3.42 13.76 -1.29
N ALA A 191 -3.00 14.42 -2.36
CA ALA A 191 -3.71 14.31 -3.63
C ALA A 191 -3.88 12.85 -4.05
N ALA A 192 -5.03 12.50 -4.62
CA ALA A 192 -5.42 11.14 -5.03
C ALA A 192 -5.77 10.13 -3.92
N ASP A 193 -5.74 10.51 -2.63
CA ASP A 193 -6.17 9.62 -1.54
C ASP A 193 -7.67 9.32 -1.54
N LEU A 194 -8.49 10.25 -2.03
CA LEU A 194 -9.92 10.07 -2.26
C LEU A 194 -10.21 10.09 -3.76
N LEU A 195 -10.94 9.07 -4.22
CA LEU A 195 -11.39 8.95 -5.60
C LEU A 195 -12.89 9.15 -5.70
N ALA A 196 -13.34 9.83 -6.75
CA ALA A 196 -14.76 10.12 -6.99
C ALA A 196 -15.58 8.82 -7.03
N GLY A 197 -16.69 8.78 -6.29
CA GLY A 197 -17.60 7.64 -6.26
C GLY A 197 -17.07 6.37 -5.59
N LYS A 198 -15.85 6.39 -5.00
CA LYS A 198 -15.31 5.24 -4.28
C LYS A 198 -15.63 5.35 -2.78
N PRO A 199 -16.44 4.43 -2.22
CA PRO A 199 -16.76 4.47 -0.80
C PRO A 199 -15.50 4.25 0.05
N PHE A 200 -15.39 4.98 1.16
CA PHE A 200 -14.37 4.75 2.18
C PHE A 200 -14.97 4.79 3.58
N ALA A 201 -14.29 4.19 4.55
CA ALA A 201 -14.68 4.24 5.95
C ALA A 201 -13.77 5.20 6.73
N CYS A 202 -14.34 6.01 7.62
CA CYS A 202 -13.60 6.85 8.56
C CYS A 202 -14.20 6.80 9.96
N ALA A 203 -13.42 7.13 10.98
CA ALA A 203 -13.90 7.27 12.36
C ALA A 203 -13.45 8.59 12.98
N TYR A 204 -14.33 9.23 13.73
CA TYR A 204 -14.00 10.42 14.50
C TYR A 204 -13.31 10.07 15.80
N PHE A 205 -12.17 10.70 16.10
CA PHE A 205 -11.50 10.61 17.39
C PHE A 205 -10.71 11.88 17.66
N ASN A 206 -10.83 12.43 18.87
CA ASN A 206 -9.99 13.52 19.37
C ASN A 206 -9.83 14.73 18.41
N GLY A 207 -10.95 15.22 17.85
CA GLY A 207 -10.94 16.42 17.01
C GLY A 207 -10.75 16.18 15.50
N ALA A 208 -10.52 14.94 15.07
CA ALA A 208 -10.30 14.60 13.66
C ALA A 208 -11.11 13.35 13.24
N PHE A 209 -11.38 13.22 11.94
CA PHE A 209 -11.72 11.94 11.34
C PHE A 209 -10.44 11.25 10.87
N TYR A 210 -10.37 9.94 11.02
CA TYR A 210 -9.30 9.09 10.53
C TYR A 210 -9.86 8.14 9.48
N TYR A 211 -9.26 8.13 8.30
CA TYR A 211 -9.50 7.12 7.28
C TYR A 211 -9.09 5.75 7.85
N LEU A 212 -9.97 4.75 7.82
CA LEU A 212 -9.73 3.46 8.50
C LEU A 212 -8.93 2.45 7.66
N GLY A 213 -8.93 2.61 6.33
CA GLY A 213 -8.14 1.79 5.41
C GLY A 213 -6.77 2.39 5.07
N LEU A 214 -6.06 1.72 4.16
CA LEU A 214 -4.92 2.33 3.46
C LEU A 214 -5.45 3.23 2.34
N VAL A 215 -4.92 4.44 2.25
CA VAL A 215 -5.19 5.34 1.12
C VAL A 215 -4.15 5.16 0.01
N PHE A 216 -4.44 5.67 -1.19
CA PHE A 216 -3.57 5.51 -2.36
C PHE A 216 -2.13 5.99 -2.09
N SER A 217 -1.94 7.10 -1.38
CA SER A 217 -0.61 7.59 -1.00
C SER A 217 0.15 6.73 0.02
N GLN A 218 -0.48 5.68 0.56
CA GLN A 218 0.12 4.70 1.47
C GLN A 218 0.30 3.33 0.84
N VAL A 219 -0.27 3.09 -0.34
CA VAL A 219 -0.11 1.83 -1.07
C VAL A 219 1.05 2.00 -2.06
N PRO A 220 2.16 1.26 -1.88
CA PRO A 220 3.22 1.25 -2.89
C PRO A 220 2.65 0.81 -4.23
N LEU A 221 2.92 1.57 -5.28
CA LEU A 221 2.38 1.24 -6.60
C LEU A 221 3.10 0.00 -7.14
N VAL A 222 2.32 -1.02 -7.51
CA VAL A 222 2.85 -2.18 -8.23
C VAL A 222 3.13 -1.73 -9.66
N LEU A 223 4.40 -1.66 -10.00
CA LEU A 223 4.82 -1.23 -11.32
C LEU A 223 4.68 -2.35 -12.35
N VAL A 224 4.19 -1.97 -13.52
CA VAL A 224 4.21 -2.78 -14.74
C VAL A 224 4.85 -1.93 -15.83
N GLY A 225 5.86 -2.47 -16.51
CA GLY A 225 6.57 -1.77 -17.57
C GLY A 225 7.85 -1.05 -17.11
N THR A 226 8.36 -0.16 -17.96
CA THR A 226 9.63 0.56 -17.73
C THR A 226 9.38 1.98 -17.26
N ILE A 227 10.05 2.39 -16.19
CA ILE A 227 10.09 3.79 -15.74
C ILE A 227 11.53 4.28 -15.80
N ASN A 228 11.70 5.49 -16.35
CA ASN A 228 12.99 6.13 -16.45
C ASN A 228 13.18 7.13 -15.32
N PHE A 229 14.36 7.13 -14.72
CA PHE A 229 14.80 8.13 -13.76
C PHE A 229 16.11 8.74 -14.20
N TRP A 230 16.19 10.07 -14.17
CA TRP A 230 17.40 10.82 -14.49
C TRP A 230 18.19 11.18 -13.23
N ILE A 231 19.51 11.03 -13.32
CA ILE A 231 20.47 11.32 -12.27
C ILE A 231 21.55 12.24 -12.85
N ARG A 232 21.82 13.38 -12.22
CA ARG A 232 22.84 14.33 -12.66
C ARG A 232 23.62 14.87 -11.47
N PRO A 233 24.93 15.18 -11.60
CA PRO A 233 25.70 15.75 -10.50
C PRO A 233 25.21 17.14 -10.06
N ASP A 234 24.54 17.87 -10.95
CA ASP A 234 23.89 19.17 -10.71
C ASP A 234 22.38 19.04 -10.36
N GLY A 235 21.89 17.83 -10.11
CA GLY A 235 20.52 17.54 -9.70
C GLY A 235 20.23 17.85 -8.23
N ASN A 236 19.04 17.46 -7.76
CA ASN A 236 18.64 17.64 -6.36
C ASN A 236 17.90 16.39 -5.84
N ASP A 237 18.35 15.81 -4.73
CA ASP A 237 17.71 14.63 -4.13
C ASP A 237 16.44 14.96 -3.33
N ASP A 238 16.29 16.20 -2.86
CA ASP A 238 15.13 16.66 -2.09
C ASP A 238 13.96 17.06 -2.99
N THR A 239 14.25 17.72 -4.11
CA THR A 239 13.22 18.27 -5.03
C THR A 239 13.14 17.56 -6.38
N GLY A 240 14.17 16.80 -6.75
CA GLY A 240 14.17 16.03 -8.00
C GLY A 240 13.13 14.91 -7.97
N ASP A 241 12.42 14.75 -9.08
CA ASP A 241 11.44 13.67 -9.26
C ASP A 241 11.93 12.59 -10.25
N GLY A 242 13.10 12.81 -10.85
CA GLY A 242 13.75 11.99 -11.86
C GLY A 242 13.07 11.97 -13.23
N THR A 243 12.03 12.79 -13.45
CA THR A 243 11.18 12.67 -14.65
C THR A 243 11.79 13.26 -15.92
N ALA A 244 12.77 14.16 -15.79
CA ALA A 244 13.44 14.79 -16.92
C ALA A 244 14.96 14.93 -16.70
N ASN A 245 15.71 14.97 -17.81
CA ASN A 245 17.16 15.23 -17.80
C ASN A 245 17.46 16.73 -17.66
N SER A 246 17.02 17.34 -16.56
CA SER A 246 17.29 18.73 -16.22
C SER A 246 17.70 18.87 -14.75
N PRO A 247 18.49 19.89 -14.37
CA PRO A 247 18.97 20.05 -12.99
C PRO A 247 17.86 20.12 -11.94
N ASP A 248 16.71 20.69 -12.27
CA ASP A 248 15.56 20.86 -11.37
C ASP A 248 14.73 19.58 -11.20
N LYS A 249 14.83 18.63 -12.14
CA LYS A 249 14.05 17.38 -12.15
C LYS A 249 14.86 16.15 -11.85
N ALA A 250 16.13 16.09 -12.23
CA ALA A 250 16.97 14.93 -11.99
C ALA A 250 17.35 14.80 -10.51
N PHE A 251 17.54 13.56 -10.05
CA PHE A 251 18.18 13.29 -8.77
C PHE A 251 19.65 13.70 -8.82
N ARG A 252 20.20 14.11 -7.68
CA ARG A 252 21.63 14.44 -7.57
C ARG A 252 22.49 13.18 -7.53
N THR A 253 22.00 12.14 -6.86
CA THR A 253 22.77 10.93 -6.57
C THR A 253 22.04 9.66 -6.98
N ILE A 254 22.81 8.58 -7.15
CA ILE A 254 22.27 7.23 -7.37
C ILE A 254 21.43 6.79 -6.17
N ASN A 255 21.89 7.08 -4.95
CA ASN A 255 21.18 6.73 -3.72
C ASN A 255 19.88 7.52 -3.55
N GLY A 256 19.88 8.83 -3.85
CA GLY A 256 18.67 9.66 -3.82
C GLY A 256 17.60 9.15 -4.78
N CYS A 257 17.99 8.81 -6.00
CA CYS A 257 17.11 8.13 -6.95
C CYS A 257 16.62 6.78 -6.40
N TRP A 258 17.49 5.98 -5.79
CA TRP A 258 17.13 4.68 -5.24
C TRP A 258 16.13 4.77 -4.09
N TYR A 259 16.34 5.69 -3.15
CA TYR A 259 15.40 5.94 -2.05
C TYR A 259 14.04 6.42 -2.55
N ALA A 260 14.01 7.27 -3.58
CA ALA A 260 12.76 7.69 -4.21
C ALA A 260 12.03 6.52 -4.88
N VAL A 261 12.75 5.59 -5.50
CA VAL A 261 12.15 4.37 -6.09
C VAL A 261 11.60 3.46 -4.99
N GLY A 262 12.40 3.14 -3.97
CA GLY A 262 12.03 2.23 -2.89
C GLY A 262 10.88 2.74 -2.01
N SER A 263 10.69 4.06 -1.91
CA SER A 263 9.59 4.66 -1.15
C SER A 263 8.28 4.77 -1.94
N ARG A 264 8.33 4.79 -3.27
CA ARG A 264 7.15 4.99 -4.13
C ARG A 264 6.59 3.70 -4.69
N TYR A 265 7.43 2.68 -4.89
CA TYR A 265 7.07 1.50 -5.68
C TYR A 265 7.31 0.20 -4.93
N ALA A 266 6.40 -0.76 -5.11
CA ALA A 266 6.65 -2.14 -4.72
C ALA A 266 7.50 -2.84 -5.80
N GLY A 267 8.48 -3.63 -5.37
CA GLY A 267 9.24 -4.50 -6.26
C GLY A 267 8.32 -5.52 -6.95
N SER A 268 8.38 -5.59 -8.27
CA SER A 268 7.62 -6.53 -9.10
C SER A 268 8.52 -7.10 -10.19
N PRO A 269 8.48 -8.41 -10.47
CA PRO A 269 9.21 -8.99 -11.60
C PRO A 269 8.79 -8.42 -12.96
N SER A 270 7.61 -7.80 -13.05
CA SER A 270 7.10 -7.15 -14.27
C SER A 270 7.50 -5.68 -14.40
N ALA A 271 8.22 -5.15 -13.41
CA ALA A 271 8.72 -3.78 -13.42
C ALA A 271 10.16 -3.73 -13.91
N HIS A 272 10.49 -2.64 -14.60
CA HIS A 272 11.85 -2.30 -14.99
C HIS A 272 12.16 -0.85 -14.61
N ILE A 273 13.16 -0.68 -13.74
CA ILE A 273 13.64 0.63 -13.30
C ILE A 273 14.87 1.00 -14.14
N ALA A 274 14.73 2.00 -15.00
CA ALA A 274 15.79 2.48 -15.88
C ALA A 274 16.41 3.77 -15.32
N MET A 275 17.49 3.63 -14.55
CA MET A 275 18.27 4.75 -14.02
C MET A 275 19.26 5.23 -15.09
N ARG A 276 19.26 6.53 -15.37
CA ARG A 276 20.06 7.15 -16.44
C ARG A 276 20.91 8.28 -15.88
N LEU A 277 22.21 8.20 -16.10
CA LEU A 277 23.13 9.29 -15.84
C LEU A 277 22.99 10.32 -16.97
N GLY A 278 22.52 11.52 -16.63
CA GLY A 278 22.04 12.50 -17.61
C GLY A 278 23.12 13.28 -18.35
N ILE A 279 24.31 13.47 -17.75
CA ILE A 279 25.43 14.23 -18.32
C ILE A 279 26.77 13.61 -17.90
N PRO A 280 27.85 13.79 -18.69
CA PRO A 280 29.19 13.45 -18.22
C PRO A 280 29.53 14.21 -16.93
N GLY A 281 30.18 13.54 -15.99
CA GLY A 281 30.53 14.11 -14.70
C GLY A 281 30.96 13.06 -13.69
N ILE A 282 31.15 13.54 -12.46
CA ILE A 282 31.52 12.74 -11.30
C ILE A 282 30.26 12.52 -10.45
N TYR A 283 29.90 11.26 -10.28
CA TYR A 283 28.77 10.79 -9.50
C TYR A 283 29.27 10.17 -8.20
N GLU A 284 28.54 10.40 -7.12
CA GLU A 284 28.76 9.72 -5.85
C GLU A 284 28.48 8.22 -5.96
N ALA A 285 29.09 7.45 -5.06
CA ALA A 285 28.86 6.02 -4.97
C ALA A 285 27.38 5.65 -4.80
N GLY A 286 26.99 4.54 -5.43
CA GLY A 286 25.63 4.02 -5.39
C GLY A 286 25.50 2.70 -4.63
N SER A 287 24.40 2.54 -3.90
CA SER A 287 23.92 1.27 -3.34
C SER A 287 22.49 1.04 -3.83
N ILE A 288 22.26 -0.10 -4.48
CA ILE A 288 20.96 -0.46 -5.09
C ILE A 288 20.49 -1.80 -4.54
N GLY A 289 19.22 -1.86 -4.16
CA GLY A 289 18.55 -3.06 -3.69
C GLY A 289 18.48 -3.20 -2.16
N PRO A 290 17.86 -4.28 -1.65
CA PRO A 290 17.15 -5.34 -2.37
C PRO A 290 15.85 -4.87 -3.04
N PHE A 291 15.54 -5.43 -4.22
CA PHE A 291 14.30 -5.11 -4.94
C PHE A 291 13.95 -6.16 -6.00
N GLY A 292 12.74 -6.70 -5.93
CA GLY A 292 12.28 -7.81 -6.80
C GLY A 292 12.07 -7.48 -8.29
N ALA A 293 12.62 -6.37 -8.80
CA ALA A 293 12.46 -5.93 -10.18
C ALA A 293 13.77 -6.01 -10.98
N ALA A 294 13.66 -5.83 -12.31
CA ALA A 294 14.82 -5.56 -13.14
C ALA A 294 15.24 -4.09 -13.00
N ILE A 295 16.55 -3.83 -12.95
CA ILE A 295 17.10 -2.49 -12.80
C ILE A 295 18.24 -2.32 -13.80
N THR A 296 18.34 -1.12 -14.38
CA THR A 296 19.47 -0.74 -15.20
C THR A 296 20.03 0.60 -14.77
N LEU A 297 21.36 0.73 -14.86
CA LEU A 297 22.07 1.99 -14.69
C LEU A 297 22.87 2.27 -15.97
N THR A 298 22.50 3.34 -16.66
CA THR A 298 22.97 3.64 -18.01
C THR A 298 23.63 5.03 -18.04
N GLY A 299 24.87 5.11 -18.51
CA GLY A 299 25.53 6.34 -18.93
C GLY A 299 25.50 6.49 -20.44
N ASP A 300 26.67 6.71 -21.05
CA ASP A 300 26.85 6.77 -22.50
C ASP A 300 27.83 5.68 -22.94
N ILE A 301 27.36 4.74 -23.76
CA ILE A 301 28.17 3.64 -24.29
C ILE A 301 29.37 4.16 -25.10
N GLY A 302 29.19 5.26 -25.84
CA GLY A 302 30.26 5.89 -26.63
C GLY A 302 31.23 6.73 -25.81
N ASN A 303 30.82 7.16 -24.61
CA ASN A 303 31.60 8.02 -23.73
C ASN A 303 31.64 7.52 -22.27
N ARG A 304 31.83 6.21 -22.07
CA ARG A 304 31.82 5.60 -20.73
C ARG A 304 32.79 6.26 -19.74
N ALA A 305 33.94 6.75 -20.23
CA ALA A 305 34.95 7.42 -19.41
C ALA A 305 34.46 8.76 -18.82
N GLY A 306 33.51 9.43 -19.48
CA GLY A 306 32.93 10.68 -19.01
C GLY A 306 31.90 10.53 -17.89
N TYR A 307 31.35 9.34 -17.67
CA TYR A 307 30.33 9.07 -16.64
C TYR A 307 30.92 8.29 -15.48
N ARG A 308 31.54 9.01 -14.54
CA ARG A 308 32.40 8.44 -13.48
C ARG A 308 31.63 8.26 -12.18
N ILE A 309 31.51 7.04 -11.67
CA ILE A 309 30.95 6.73 -10.34
C ILE A 309 32.13 6.51 -9.39
N MET A 310 32.29 7.36 -8.39
CA MET A 310 33.44 7.32 -7.47
C MET A 310 33.16 6.45 -6.24
N SER A 311 34.21 5.89 -5.64
CA SER A 311 34.11 5.17 -4.37
C SER A 311 33.67 6.04 -3.20
N ASN A 312 32.93 5.46 -2.26
CA ASN A 312 32.32 6.11 -1.09
C ASN A 312 33.29 6.43 0.07
N GLU A 313 34.53 6.82 -0.20
CA GLU A 313 35.61 6.91 0.81
C GLU A 313 35.29 7.71 2.07
N ALA A 314 34.42 8.72 1.95
CA ALA A 314 34.07 9.62 3.04
C ALA A 314 32.92 9.10 3.92
N THR A 315 32.09 8.17 3.46
CA THR A 315 30.77 7.93 4.08
C THR A 315 30.63 6.60 4.80
N SER A 316 31.50 5.61 4.55
CA SER A 316 31.46 4.33 5.26
C SER A 316 32.84 3.94 5.80
N PRO A 317 33.00 3.76 7.13
CA PRO A 317 34.27 3.30 7.70
C PRO A 317 34.55 1.83 7.39
N TRP A 318 33.52 1.03 7.08
CA TRP A 318 33.60 -0.42 6.98
C TRP A 318 33.76 -0.94 5.55
N ASN A 319 33.12 -0.28 4.58
CA ASN A 319 33.04 -0.76 3.20
C ASN A 319 33.45 0.35 2.23
N SER A 320 34.20 -0.02 1.18
CA SER A 320 34.50 0.86 0.04
C SER A 320 33.92 0.29 -1.25
N TYR A 321 33.09 1.04 -1.97
CA TYR A 321 32.61 0.67 -3.31
C TYR A 321 32.22 1.90 -4.11
N ALA A 322 32.36 1.83 -5.44
CA ALA A 322 31.72 2.79 -6.34
C ALA A 322 30.26 2.40 -6.58
N LEU A 323 29.98 1.10 -6.76
CA LEU A 323 28.64 0.58 -6.95
C LEU A 323 28.44 -0.73 -6.20
N TYR A 324 27.44 -0.78 -5.32
CA TYR A 324 26.99 -1.98 -4.63
C TYR A 324 25.56 -2.32 -5.05
N VAL A 325 25.33 -3.56 -5.49
CA VAL A 325 24.01 -4.03 -5.93
C VAL A 325 23.69 -5.32 -5.19
N GLN A 326 22.56 -5.37 -4.50
CA GLN A 326 22.15 -6.52 -3.71
C GLN A 326 20.71 -6.91 -3.97
N GLY A 327 20.42 -8.21 -4.09
CA GLY A 327 19.05 -8.74 -4.06
C GLY A 327 18.13 -8.15 -5.14
N VAL A 328 18.65 -7.93 -6.36
CA VAL A 328 17.85 -7.50 -7.50
C VAL A 328 17.69 -8.65 -8.50
N ASN A 329 16.50 -8.79 -9.10
CA ASN A 329 16.21 -9.91 -9.99
C ASN A 329 17.17 -9.92 -11.20
N ARG A 330 17.36 -8.75 -11.82
CA ARG A 330 18.34 -8.53 -12.87
C ARG A 330 18.89 -7.11 -12.81
N PHE A 331 20.20 -6.97 -12.87
CA PHE A 331 20.88 -5.68 -12.95
C PHE A 331 21.59 -5.54 -14.30
N GLY A 332 21.49 -4.38 -14.94
CA GLY A 332 22.29 -4.04 -16.12
C GLY A 332 23.09 -2.77 -15.91
N LEU A 333 24.38 -2.80 -16.23
CA LEU A 333 25.29 -1.67 -16.15
C LEU A 333 25.84 -1.35 -17.55
N TYR A 334 25.57 -0.14 -18.04
CA TYR A 334 25.82 0.22 -19.43
C TYR A 334 26.56 1.56 -19.54
N GLY A 335 27.70 1.61 -20.21
CA GLY A 335 28.32 2.88 -20.61
C GLY A 335 28.76 3.78 -19.44
N VAL A 336 29.34 3.20 -18.39
CA VAL A 336 29.81 3.94 -17.20
C VAL A 336 31.26 3.58 -16.86
N ASN A 337 31.91 4.46 -16.10
CA ASN A 337 33.22 4.20 -15.48
C ASN A 337 33.09 4.16 -13.96
N CYS A 338 33.32 3.01 -13.33
CA CYS A 338 33.40 2.91 -11.88
C CYS A 338 34.85 3.11 -11.42
N VAL A 339 35.07 4.08 -10.53
CA VAL A 339 36.41 4.53 -10.14
C VAL A 339 36.63 4.24 -8.66
N THR A 340 37.77 3.64 -8.33
CA THR A 340 38.25 3.60 -6.94
C THR A 340 39.38 4.59 -6.74
N THR A 341 39.19 5.49 -5.78
CA THR A 341 40.20 6.43 -5.29
C THR A 341 40.72 6.04 -3.91
N ASN A 342 40.20 4.95 -3.30
CA ASN A 342 40.45 4.61 -1.90
C ASN A 342 41.83 3.95 -1.74
N PRO A 343 42.84 4.61 -1.14
CA PRO A 343 44.15 4.01 -0.93
C PRO A 343 44.17 3.05 0.28
N SER A 344 43.16 3.15 1.15
CA SER A 344 43.21 2.52 2.46
C SER A 344 42.40 1.21 2.52
N PRO A 345 42.96 0.15 3.10
CA PRO A 345 42.22 -1.07 3.41
C PRO A 345 40.98 -0.76 4.26
N ARG A 346 39.90 -1.54 4.08
CA ARG A 346 38.65 -1.38 4.85
C ARG A 346 38.35 -2.67 5.59
N PRO A 347 37.97 -2.63 6.88
CA PRO A 347 37.91 -3.82 7.72
C PRO A 347 36.98 -4.93 7.23
N ASN A 348 35.92 -4.59 6.49
CA ASN A 348 34.95 -5.58 6.04
C ASN A 348 35.16 -5.93 4.57
N PHE A 349 35.12 -4.94 3.68
CA PHE A 349 35.16 -5.20 2.24
C PHE A 349 35.48 -3.95 1.43
N SER A 350 36.34 -4.09 0.42
CA SER A 350 36.59 -3.06 -0.59
C SER A 350 36.40 -3.63 -1.99
N SER A 351 35.59 -2.96 -2.81
CA SER A 351 35.48 -3.24 -4.24
C SER A 351 35.36 -1.99 -5.10
N VAL A 352 35.44 -2.15 -6.42
CA VAL A 352 34.95 -1.13 -7.35
C VAL A 352 33.46 -1.36 -7.60
N ILE A 353 33.10 -2.57 -8.03
CA ILE A 353 31.72 -3.00 -8.27
C ILE A 353 31.44 -4.28 -7.46
N SER A 354 30.31 -4.31 -6.77
CA SER A 354 29.86 -5.45 -5.99
C SER A 354 28.47 -5.92 -6.39
N PHE A 355 28.32 -7.22 -6.57
CA PHE A 355 27.06 -7.91 -6.82
C PHE A 355 26.82 -8.97 -5.76
N ASP A 356 25.72 -8.83 -5.02
CA ASP A 356 25.26 -9.78 -4.02
C ASP A 356 23.87 -10.29 -4.41
N SER A 357 23.69 -11.62 -4.48
CA SER A 357 22.37 -12.24 -4.69
C SER A 357 21.61 -11.69 -5.91
N SER A 358 22.32 -11.35 -6.99
CA SER A 358 21.78 -10.66 -8.17
C SER A 358 22.30 -11.24 -9.48
N VAL A 359 21.50 -11.18 -10.55
CA VAL A 359 21.96 -11.49 -11.92
C VAL A 359 22.39 -10.19 -12.59
N ALA A 360 23.70 -9.97 -12.73
CA ALA A 360 24.27 -8.76 -13.29
C ALA A 360 24.67 -8.93 -14.75
N THR A 361 24.55 -7.83 -15.51
CA THR A 361 24.84 -7.74 -16.93
C THR A 361 25.70 -6.51 -17.17
N LEU A 362 26.88 -6.66 -17.77
CA LEU A 362 27.79 -5.55 -18.06
C LEU A 362 27.88 -5.31 -19.57
N GLN A 363 27.91 -4.03 -19.99
CA GLN A 363 28.12 -3.65 -21.39
C GLN A 363 28.82 -2.29 -21.50
N ALA A 364 29.94 -2.21 -22.22
CA ALA A 364 30.71 -0.97 -22.36
C ALA A 364 31.05 -0.33 -21.01
N VAL A 365 31.43 -1.14 -20.02
CA VAL A 365 31.77 -0.70 -18.66
C VAL A 365 33.28 -0.49 -18.56
N GLN A 366 33.69 0.56 -17.87
CA GLN A 366 35.07 0.78 -17.47
C GLN A 366 35.21 0.69 -15.95
N CYS A 367 36.33 0.15 -15.48
CA CYS A 367 36.77 0.32 -14.10
C CYS A 367 38.14 1.00 -14.11
N SER A 368 38.28 2.11 -13.40
CA SER A 368 39.54 2.85 -13.28
C SER A 368 40.07 2.81 -11.85
N LEU A 369 41.34 2.47 -11.71
CA LEU A 369 42.03 2.46 -10.44
C LEU A 369 42.87 3.75 -10.33
N GLU A 370 42.53 4.64 -9.41
CA GLU A 370 43.25 5.90 -9.18
C GLU A 370 44.09 5.87 -7.89
N ALA A 371 43.92 4.81 -7.09
CA ALA A 371 44.74 4.53 -5.92
C ALA A 371 45.07 3.05 -5.79
N SER A 372 46.21 2.74 -5.17
CA SER A 372 46.62 1.38 -4.82
C SER A 372 45.93 0.96 -3.52
N ASN A 373 45.33 -0.23 -3.53
CA ASN A 373 44.68 -0.81 -2.36
C ASN A 373 44.72 -2.35 -2.43
N PRO A 374 45.61 -3.00 -1.65
CA PRO A 374 45.82 -4.45 -1.73
C PRO A 374 44.64 -5.29 -1.22
N GLU A 375 43.61 -4.68 -0.65
CA GLU A 375 42.38 -5.37 -0.22
C GLU A 375 41.22 -5.18 -1.21
N THR A 376 41.34 -4.25 -2.17
CA THR A 376 40.27 -3.98 -3.13
C THR A 376 40.15 -5.10 -4.16
N THR A 377 38.91 -5.53 -4.39
CA THR A 377 38.52 -6.35 -5.55
C THR A 377 37.90 -5.46 -6.62
N ILE A 378 38.25 -5.59 -7.91
CA ILE A 378 37.58 -4.77 -8.93
C ILE A 378 36.12 -5.16 -9.09
N ILE A 379 35.85 -6.44 -9.38
CA ILE A 379 34.48 -6.96 -9.49
C ILE A 379 34.29 -8.08 -8.49
N TYR A 380 33.35 -7.90 -7.58
CA TYR A 380 33.04 -8.85 -6.52
C TYR A 380 31.64 -9.44 -6.72
N ALA A 381 31.53 -10.77 -6.73
CA ALA A 381 30.29 -11.52 -6.86
C ALA A 381 30.13 -12.50 -5.69
N ALA A 382 29.06 -12.34 -4.90
CA ALA A 382 28.82 -13.12 -3.69
C ALA A 382 27.37 -13.62 -3.54
N ASN A 383 27.22 -14.64 -2.68
CA ASN A 383 25.94 -15.19 -2.21
C ASN A 383 24.96 -15.55 -3.34
N GLY A 384 25.42 -16.36 -4.30
CA GLY A 384 24.60 -16.79 -5.44
C GLY A 384 24.47 -15.76 -6.56
N ALA A 385 25.22 -14.66 -6.52
CA ALA A 385 25.28 -13.71 -7.61
C ALA A 385 25.76 -14.38 -8.91
N ARG A 386 25.20 -13.93 -10.03
CA ARG A 386 25.61 -14.36 -11.37
C ARG A 386 25.98 -13.15 -12.19
N VAL A 387 27.24 -13.06 -12.62
CA VAL A 387 27.73 -11.94 -13.44
C VAL A 387 27.92 -12.42 -14.87
N LEU A 388 27.27 -11.73 -15.81
CA LEU A 388 27.29 -12.01 -17.24
C LEU A 388 27.81 -10.78 -17.99
N ASN A 389 28.68 -10.97 -18.96
CA ASN A 389 28.98 -9.92 -19.94
C ASN A 389 28.03 -10.06 -21.15
N VAL A 390 27.52 -8.95 -21.68
CA VAL A 390 26.71 -8.95 -22.91
C VAL A 390 27.63 -8.98 -24.11
N GLY A 391 27.37 -9.95 -24.99
CA GLY A 391 28.14 -10.15 -26.20
C GLY A 391 28.25 -8.93 -27.10
N GLY A 392 29.46 -8.68 -27.63
CA GLY A 392 29.75 -7.60 -28.57
C GLY A 392 30.11 -6.26 -27.94
N SER A 393 30.40 -6.21 -26.64
CA SER A 393 30.82 -4.99 -25.95
C SER A 393 32.09 -5.17 -25.11
N ASP A 394 32.83 -4.09 -24.94
CA ASP A 394 34.10 -4.09 -24.22
C ASP A 394 33.89 -3.75 -22.73
N VAL A 395 34.43 -4.59 -21.85
CA VAL A 395 34.68 -4.23 -20.45
C VAL A 395 36.16 -3.91 -20.31
N ARG A 396 36.49 -2.70 -19.85
CA ARG A 396 37.88 -2.21 -19.74
C ARG A 396 38.25 -1.97 -18.29
N ILE A 397 39.34 -2.58 -17.86
CA ILE A 397 39.91 -2.44 -16.53
C ILE A 397 41.24 -1.71 -16.67
N VAL A 398 41.26 -0.44 -16.26
CA VAL A 398 42.41 0.46 -16.38
C VAL A 398 43.06 0.63 -15.02
N GLY A 399 44.22 0.02 -14.84
CA GLY A 399 44.90 -0.02 -13.55
C GLY A 399 45.78 1.17 -13.22
N ASN A 400 46.18 1.99 -14.20
CA ASN A 400 47.06 3.16 -14.01
C ASN A 400 48.33 2.88 -13.16
N GLY A 401 48.89 1.68 -13.26
CA GLY A 401 50.05 1.22 -12.49
C GLY A 401 49.77 0.89 -11.02
N GLN A 402 48.52 0.96 -10.59
CA GLN A 402 48.13 0.72 -9.19
C GLN A 402 48.19 -0.76 -8.82
N SER A 403 48.43 -1.00 -7.52
CA SER A 403 48.41 -2.34 -6.93
C SER A 403 47.06 -2.61 -6.28
N ILE A 404 46.47 -3.77 -6.56
CA ILE A 404 45.15 -4.18 -6.03
C ILE A 404 45.17 -5.62 -5.55
N GLY A 405 44.25 -5.95 -4.65
CA GLY A 405 44.08 -7.32 -4.16
C GLY A 405 43.70 -8.29 -5.26
N MET A 406 42.47 -8.16 -5.75
CA MET A 406 41.89 -9.12 -6.69
C MET A 406 41.29 -8.41 -7.90
N GLY A 407 41.44 -8.98 -9.09
CA GLY A 407 40.72 -8.50 -10.28
C GLY A 407 39.23 -8.83 -10.18
N PHE A 408 38.92 -10.12 -10.27
CA PHE A 408 37.56 -10.64 -10.13
C PHE A 408 37.51 -11.64 -8.96
N THR A 409 36.50 -11.51 -8.10
CA THR A 409 36.28 -12.44 -6.98
C THR A 409 34.88 -13.04 -7.06
N CYS A 410 34.79 -14.37 -7.02
CA CYS A 410 33.55 -15.13 -6.99
C CYS A 410 33.50 -16.01 -5.73
N ILE A 411 32.53 -15.78 -4.84
CA ILE A 411 32.35 -16.58 -3.61
C ILE A 411 30.89 -16.95 -3.32
N GLY A 412 30.67 -17.93 -2.45
CA GLY A 412 29.35 -18.26 -1.90
C GLY A 412 28.38 -18.75 -2.97
N ASN A 413 28.74 -19.80 -3.70
CA ASN A 413 27.95 -20.37 -4.80
C ASN A 413 27.66 -19.37 -5.94
N SER A 414 28.55 -18.41 -6.17
CA SER A 414 28.40 -17.41 -7.24
C SER A 414 29.04 -17.90 -8.53
N SER A 415 28.61 -17.33 -9.65
CA SER A 415 29.17 -17.70 -10.96
C SER A 415 29.44 -16.48 -11.83
N PHE A 416 30.56 -16.51 -12.54
CA PHE A 416 30.84 -15.62 -13.65
C PHE A 416 30.82 -16.39 -14.96
N GLY A 417 30.11 -15.85 -15.95
CA GLY A 417 30.04 -16.40 -17.30
C GLY A 417 30.42 -15.36 -18.36
N GLY A 418 31.28 -15.75 -19.30
CA GLY A 418 31.76 -14.91 -20.39
C GLY A 418 30.64 -14.30 -21.24
N THR A 419 29.62 -15.06 -21.66
CA THR A 419 28.45 -14.52 -22.39
C THR A 419 27.16 -15.33 -22.17
N GLY A 420 26.01 -14.68 -22.37
CA GLY A 420 24.67 -15.29 -22.40
C GLY A 420 24.19 -15.72 -23.80
N GLY A 421 25.07 -16.22 -24.67
CA GLY A 421 24.71 -16.72 -26.02
C GLY A 421 24.73 -15.68 -27.16
N GLY A 422 25.40 -14.54 -26.98
CA GLY A 422 25.57 -13.48 -27.99
C GLY A 422 26.95 -13.47 -28.67
N PRO A 423 27.32 -12.39 -29.39
CA PRO A 423 28.67 -12.19 -29.93
C PRO A 423 29.75 -12.32 -28.84
N SER A 424 31.02 -12.53 -29.19
CA SER A 424 32.08 -12.62 -28.18
C SER A 424 32.14 -11.34 -27.33
N ALA A 425 32.23 -11.50 -26.01
CA ALA A 425 32.48 -10.38 -25.09
C ALA A 425 33.99 -10.09 -25.00
N HIS A 426 34.38 -8.82 -24.88
CA HIS A 426 35.81 -8.43 -24.80
C HIS A 426 36.16 -7.89 -23.42
N TRP A 427 37.22 -8.42 -22.82
CA TRP A 427 37.76 -7.99 -21.53
C TRP A 427 39.17 -7.47 -21.71
N HIS A 428 39.40 -6.21 -21.36
CA HIS A 428 40.72 -5.57 -21.45
C HIS A 428 41.25 -5.27 -20.05
N TRP A 429 42.43 -5.77 -19.74
CA TRP A 429 43.14 -5.53 -18.47
C TRP A 429 44.44 -4.81 -18.78
N GLU A 430 44.63 -3.61 -18.22
CA GLU A 430 45.75 -2.75 -18.57
C GLU A 430 46.46 -2.20 -17.32
N ASN A 431 47.79 -2.30 -17.29
CA ASN A 431 48.66 -1.57 -16.36
C ASN A 431 48.26 -1.73 -14.88
N MET A 432 48.20 -2.95 -14.35
CA MET A 432 47.86 -3.19 -12.93
C MET A 432 48.78 -4.24 -12.29
N ARG A 433 48.84 -4.24 -10.95
CA ARG A 433 49.62 -5.22 -10.17
C ARG A 433 48.71 -5.92 -9.17
N PHE A 434 48.50 -7.22 -9.31
CA PHE A 434 47.74 -8.01 -8.35
C PHE A 434 48.63 -8.43 -7.18
N THR A 435 48.19 -8.14 -5.96
CA THR A 435 48.79 -8.68 -4.73
C THR A 435 48.16 -10.00 -4.32
N GLY A 436 46.92 -10.27 -4.76
CA GLY A 436 46.21 -11.52 -4.55
C GLY A 436 46.15 -12.37 -5.82
N ALA A 437 45.29 -12.02 -6.77
CA ALA A 437 45.14 -12.72 -8.05
C ALA A 437 44.32 -11.92 -9.08
N GLY A 438 44.54 -12.18 -10.37
CA GLY A 438 43.63 -11.73 -11.43
C GLY A 438 42.21 -12.28 -11.25
N TYR A 439 42.08 -13.58 -11.04
CA TYR A 439 40.81 -14.26 -10.75
C TYR A 439 40.86 -15.06 -9.45
N SER A 440 39.99 -14.74 -8.49
CA SER A 440 39.82 -15.47 -7.24
C SER A 440 38.45 -16.14 -7.17
N VAL A 441 38.43 -17.45 -6.89
CA VAL A 441 37.19 -18.23 -6.84
C VAL A 441 37.22 -19.14 -5.61
N SER A 442 36.16 -19.07 -4.79
CA SER A 442 36.07 -19.83 -3.55
C SER A 442 34.65 -20.29 -3.23
N TYR A 443 34.49 -21.20 -2.27
CA TYR A 443 33.22 -21.67 -1.74
C TYR A 443 32.23 -22.13 -2.82
N SER A 444 32.61 -23.17 -3.57
CA SER A 444 31.80 -23.79 -4.62
C SER A 444 31.33 -22.80 -5.71
N SER A 445 32.19 -21.84 -6.04
CA SER A 445 31.92 -20.83 -7.07
C SER A 445 32.64 -21.18 -8.37
N SER A 446 32.28 -20.51 -9.46
CA SER A 446 32.87 -20.78 -10.77
C SER A 446 33.12 -19.52 -11.59
N VAL A 447 34.24 -19.48 -12.31
CA VAL A 447 34.50 -18.50 -13.38
C VAL A 447 34.63 -19.26 -14.69
N SER A 448 33.88 -18.85 -15.71
CA SER A 448 33.93 -19.44 -17.04
C SER A 448 34.12 -18.36 -18.11
N LEU A 449 35.23 -18.43 -18.84
CA LEU A 449 35.61 -17.51 -19.91
C LEU A 449 35.14 -18.03 -21.29
N ASN A 450 33.95 -18.63 -21.33
CA ASN A 450 33.38 -19.16 -22.56
C ASN A 450 32.85 -18.03 -23.46
N ASN A 451 33.19 -18.10 -24.75
CA ASN A 451 32.75 -17.15 -25.77
C ASN A 451 33.08 -15.69 -25.38
N CYS A 452 34.27 -15.47 -24.82
CA CYS A 452 34.83 -14.15 -24.61
C CYS A 452 36.29 -14.10 -25.05
N THR A 453 36.79 -12.89 -25.30
CA THR A 453 38.20 -12.61 -25.56
C THR A 453 38.78 -11.83 -24.41
N VAL A 454 39.86 -12.33 -23.81
CA VAL A 454 40.59 -11.60 -22.75
C VAL A 454 41.90 -11.07 -23.33
N ALA A 455 42.15 -9.78 -23.17
CA ALA A 455 43.41 -9.13 -23.49
C ALA A 455 43.99 -8.54 -22.20
N ALA A 456 45.21 -8.92 -21.86
CA ALA A 456 45.92 -8.42 -20.69
C ALA A 456 47.27 -7.82 -21.12
N ALA A 457 47.50 -6.56 -20.77
CA ALA A 457 48.71 -5.81 -21.12
C ALA A 457 49.31 -5.16 -19.87
N ASN A 458 50.60 -5.40 -19.60
CA ASN A 458 51.30 -4.89 -18.42
C ASN A 458 50.58 -5.19 -17.10
N THR A 459 49.97 -6.38 -17.00
CA THR A 459 49.32 -6.87 -15.77
C THR A 459 50.24 -7.82 -15.04
N LEU A 460 50.70 -7.45 -13.85
CA LEU A 460 51.64 -8.22 -13.04
C LEU A 460 50.94 -8.88 -11.85
N GLY A 461 51.57 -9.89 -11.26
CA GLY A 461 51.10 -10.62 -10.08
C GLY A 461 50.47 -11.97 -10.41
N PRO A 462 49.93 -12.66 -9.39
CA PRO A 462 49.36 -13.99 -9.57
C PRO A 462 48.14 -13.97 -10.50
N ARG A 463 48.02 -14.98 -11.36
CA ARG A 463 46.89 -15.12 -12.29
C ARG A 463 45.61 -15.56 -11.60
N TYR A 464 45.69 -16.56 -10.72
CA TYR A 464 44.51 -17.21 -10.14
C TYR A 464 44.67 -17.53 -8.66
N ALA A 465 43.55 -17.62 -7.95
CA ALA A 465 43.47 -18.14 -6.59
C ALA A 465 42.17 -18.93 -6.45
N VAL A 466 42.24 -20.25 -6.63
CA VAL A 466 41.07 -21.13 -6.64
C VAL A 466 41.07 -22.00 -5.39
N THR A 467 39.99 -21.97 -4.61
CA THR A 467 39.91 -22.71 -3.34
C THR A 467 38.52 -23.32 -3.14
N ILE A 468 38.41 -24.33 -2.26
CA ILE A 468 37.15 -24.86 -1.74
C ILE A 468 36.14 -25.20 -2.85
N ASN A 469 36.35 -26.34 -3.53
CA ASN A 469 35.42 -26.89 -4.54
C ASN A 469 35.09 -25.93 -5.69
N SER A 470 36.01 -25.06 -6.08
CA SER A 470 35.78 -24.02 -7.08
C SER A 470 36.53 -24.29 -8.38
N ILE A 471 36.06 -23.68 -9.47
CA ILE A 471 36.63 -23.90 -10.80
C ILE A 471 36.80 -22.60 -11.58
N ILE A 472 37.93 -22.50 -12.29
CA ILE A 472 38.11 -21.54 -13.38
C ILE A 472 38.19 -22.34 -14.68
N THR A 473 37.40 -21.97 -15.68
CA THR A 473 37.50 -22.50 -17.05
C THR A 473 37.85 -21.36 -18.00
N THR A 474 39.01 -21.45 -18.62
CA THR A 474 39.58 -20.40 -19.45
C THR A 474 39.23 -20.53 -20.93
N SER A 475 38.99 -21.75 -21.41
CA SER A 475 38.71 -22.02 -22.83
C SER A 475 39.76 -21.39 -23.77
N GLY A 476 41.03 -21.46 -23.36
CA GLY A 476 42.18 -20.92 -24.08
C GLY A 476 42.40 -19.41 -23.94
N GLN A 477 41.57 -18.71 -23.16
CA GLN A 477 41.76 -17.28 -22.89
C GLN A 477 42.86 -17.04 -21.85
N PRO A 478 43.67 -15.98 -22.02
CA PRO A 478 44.65 -15.60 -21.01
C PRO A 478 43.96 -15.13 -19.72
N ILE A 479 44.59 -15.42 -18.57
CA ILE A 479 44.20 -14.88 -17.27
C ILE A 479 45.12 -13.68 -16.97
N PRO A 480 44.60 -12.52 -16.52
CA PRO A 480 45.43 -11.36 -16.22
C PRO A 480 46.40 -11.65 -15.05
N GLY A 481 47.65 -11.25 -15.22
CA GLY A 481 48.78 -11.59 -14.33
C GLY A 481 49.94 -12.29 -15.07
N ASP A 482 51.14 -12.25 -14.48
CA ASP A 482 52.37 -12.80 -15.07
C ASP A 482 53.00 -13.92 -14.25
N VAL A 483 52.49 -14.18 -13.04
CA VAL A 483 52.93 -15.27 -12.17
C VAL A 483 51.81 -16.30 -12.00
N ASP A 484 52.17 -17.58 -11.89
CA ASP A 484 51.21 -18.63 -11.59
C ASP A 484 50.56 -18.44 -10.21
N GLY A 485 49.30 -18.85 -10.13
CA GLY A 485 48.47 -18.68 -8.96
C GLY A 485 48.46 -19.87 -8.00
N THR A 486 47.47 -19.91 -7.12
CA THR A 486 47.26 -21.03 -6.18
C THR A 486 46.01 -21.85 -6.53
N ILE A 487 46.09 -23.17 -6.34
CA ILE A 487 44.98 -24.11 -6.50
C ILE A 487 44.84 -24.92 -5.20
N GLY A 488 43.71 -24.77 -4.54
CA GLY A 488 43.35 -25.49 -3.33
C GLY A 488 42.75 -26.87 -3.62
N LEU A 489 42.39 -27.59 -2.55
CA LEU A 489 41.80 -28.91 -2.64
C LEU A 489 40.50 -28.91 -3.47
N PHE A 490 40.31 -29.96 -4.26
CA PHE A 490 39.15 -30.18 -5.14
C PHE A 490 38.82 -29.00 -6.06
N SER A 491 39.84 -28.22 -6.41
CA SER A 491 39.73 -27.04 -7.25
C SER A 491 40.50 -27.24 -8.55
N ALA A 492 40.09 -26.55 -9.62
CA ALA A 492 40.73 -26.69 -10.92
C ALA A 492 40.81 -25.36 -11.68
N VAL A 493 41.85 -25.25 -12.51
CA VAL A 493 41.97 -24.26 -13.58
C VAL A 493 42.08 -25.06 -14.87
N ALA A 494 41.09 -24.96 -15.75
CA ALA A 494 40.94 -25.75 -16.97
C ALA A 494 41.00 -24.90 -18.24
#